data_AF-A0A9W6U667-F1
#
_entry.id   AF-A0A9W6U667-F1
#
_cell.length_a   1.000
_cell.length_b   1.000
_cell.length_c   1.000
_cell.angle_alpha   90.00
_cell.angle_beta   90.00
_cell.angle_gamma   90.00
#
_symmetry.space_group_name_H-M   'P 1'
#
loop_
_entity.id
_entity.type
_entity.pdbx_description
1 polymer ?
#
loop_
_entity_poly.entity_id
_entity_poly.type
_entity_poly.pdbx_seq_one_letter_code
_entity_poly.pdbx_strand_id
1 'polypeptide(L)'
;MPHLLNNKYQEVRSLEEGDCSDCYFNEMGRITGKELKLGQAPFRAFNRKTREFYDVRKFNVIYFDFETLIVDNIHVPYCVSYCIAEVNATSFSTPKFSETKNIYGFGCEKQFLESLPEKSYNLLWAYNAGFDSRFLLKHMTFSSRDTNMIDCGTKIKQAHGFFKRREIVIKDAMSFLSGGLRSLPKMFKEASESISLEKECFHA
;
A
#
# COMPACT_ATOMS: atom_id res chain seq x y z
N MET A 1 -0.37 -0.29 31.99
CA MET A 1 -1.20 0.03 30.80
C MET A 1 -0.35 0.85 29.84
N PRO A 2 -0.03 0.38 28.63
CA PRO A 2 0.77 1.18 27.70
C PRO A 2 -0.13 2.27 27.09
N HIS A 3 0.25 3.53 27.27
CA HIS A 3 -0.34 4.71 26.63
C HIS A 3 -0.03 4.71 25.11
N LEU A 4 -0.72 3.88 24.35
CA LEU A 4 -0.57 3.75 22.89
C LEU A 4 -1.43 4.72 22.07
N LEU A 5 -2.10 5.68 22.72
CA LEU A 5 -2.95 6.69 22.07
C LEU A 5 -2.53 8.08 22.53
N ASN A 6 -1.33 8.52 22.16
CA ASN A 6 -0.97 9.93 22.29
C ASN A 6 -1.46 10.65 21.02
N ASN A 7 -2.76 10.96 20.99
CA ASN A 7 -3.48 11.61 19.89
C ASN A 7 -3.16 13.10 19.74
N LYS A 8 -1.89 13.51 19.77
CA LYS A 8 -1.52 14.90 19.43
C LYS A 8 -1.70 15.23 17.96
N TYR A 9 -1.89 14.23 17.09
CA TYR A 9 -2.25 14.43 15.69
C TYR A 9 -3.65 15.02 15.49
N GLN A 10 -4.53 14.96 16.50
CA GLN A 10 -5.90 15.48 16.40
C GLN A 10 -6.03 16.98 16.73
N GLU A 11 -4.92 17.66 17.07
CA GLU A 11 -4.93 19.10 17.42
C GLU A 11 -4.54 20.03 16.27
N VAL A 12 -4.18 19.49 15.09
CA VAL A 12 -3.85 20.32 13.92
C VAL A 12 -5.15 20.87 13.32
N ARG A 13 -5.38 22.17 13.51
CA ARG A 13 -6.62 22.86 13.09
C ARG A 13 -6.61 23.32 11.64
N SER A 14 -5.44 23.48 11.03
CA SER A 14 -5.20 23.80 9.62
C SER A 14 -3.73 23.55 9.28
N LEU A 15 -3.44 23.19 8.03
CA LEU A 15 -2.07 23.05 7.51
C LEU A 15 -1.67 24.36 6.83
N GLU A 16 -0.49 24.90 7.15
CA GLU A 16 0.10 26.06 6.47
C GLU A 16 1.04 25.60 5.34
N GLU A 17 1.35 26.46 4.36
CA GLU A 17 2.25 26.13 3.23
C GLU A 17 3.63 25.62 3.69
N GLY A 18 4.08 26.02 4.88
CA GLY A 18 5.32 25.52 5.51
C GLY A 18 5.23 24.08 6.03
N ASP A 19 4.03 23.60 6.38
CA ASP A 19 3.78 22.22 6.84
C ASP A 19 3.84 21.21 5.66
N CYS A 20 3.74 21.72 4.43
CA CYS A 20 3.87 20.96 3.19
C CYS A 20 5.31 20.96 2.63
N SER A 21 6.29 21.52 3.36
CA SER A 21 7.69 21.53 2.93
C SER A 21 8.36 20.16 3.06
N ASP A 22 9.39 19.93 2.24
CA ASP A 22 10.07 18.65 1.95
C ASP A 22 10.55 17.81 3.16
N CYS A 23 10.55 18.38 4.36
CA CYS A 23 10.90 17.71 5.60
C CYS A 23 9.73 16.84 6.12
N TYR A 24 8.49 17.34 6.04
CA TYR A 24 7.40 16.84 6.89
C TYR A 24 6.80 15.50 6.44
N PHE A 25 6.76 15.23 5.13
CA PHE A 25 6.26 13.94 4.63
C PHE A 25 7.26 12.79 4.86
N ASN A 26 8.54 13.10 5.03
CA ASN A 26 9.57 12.11 5.41
C ASN A 26 9.54 11.79 6.93
N GLU A 27 8.72 12.49 7.71
CA GLU A 27 8.72 12.53 9.18
C GLU A 27 7.59 11.72 9.86
N MET A 28 6.77 10.97 9.10
CA MET A 28 5.72 10.12 9.67
C MET A 28 6.29 8.81 10.26
N GLY A 29 6.91 8.91 11.45
CA GLY A 29 7.46 7.80 12.23
C GLY A 29 7.30 8.03 13.73
N ARG A 30 7.08 6.95 14.49
CA ARG A 30 6.82 6.99 15.95
C ARG A 30 7.80 7.91 16.71
N ILE A 31 7.27 8.91 17.41
CA ILE A 31 8.02 9.79 18.32
C ILE A 31 8.29 9.05 19.63
N THR A 32 9.52 8.59 19.83
CA THR A 32 10.05 8.26 21.16
C THR A 32 11.44 8.85 21.29
N GLY A 33 11.54 9.98 22.00
CA GLY A 33 12.80 10.63 22.37
C GLY A 33 13.50 11.35 21.21
N LYS A 34 13.32 12.68 21.14
CA LYS A 34 14.09 13.73 20.42
C LYS A 34 14.61 13.52 18.98
N GLU A 35 14.52 12.34 18.37
CA GLU A 35 14.89 12.07 16.99
C GLU A 35 13.81 11.20 16.35
N LEU A 36 13.21 11.71 15.27
CA LEU A 36 12.32 10.95 14.41
C LEU A 36 13.17 9.93 13.65
N LYS A 37 12.93 8.64 13.89
CA LYS A 37 13.55 7.59 13.07
C LYS A 37 12.94 7.64 11.68
N LEU A 38 13.77 7.92 10.66
CA LEU A 38 13.43 7.74 9.25
C LEU A 38 12.72 6.40 9.05
N GLY A 39 11.58 6.42 8.36
CA GLY A 39 10.87 5.20 7.99
C GLY A 39 11.81 4.27 7.22
N GLN A 40 11.88 2.99 7.61
CA GLN A 40 12.67 2.01 6.87
C GLN A 40 12.05 1.81 5.48
N ALA A 41 12.91 1.74 4.45
CA ALA A 41 12.47 1.41 3.11
C ALA A 41 11.69 0.07 3.12
N PRO A 42 10.61 -0.05 2.34
CA PRO A 42 9.77 -1.25 2.35
C PRO A 42 10.52 -2.50 1.85
N PHE A 43 11.62 -2.32 1.12
CA PHE A 43 12.43 -3.41 0.60
C PHE A 43 13.91 -3.18 0.87
N ARG A 44 14.63 -4.28 1.11
CA ARG A 44 16.09 -4.30 1.27
C ARG A 44 16.67 -5.35 0.34
N ALA A 45 17.78 -5.03 -0.29
CA ALA A 45 18.48 -5.94 -1.19
C ALA A 45 19.89 -6.19 -0.68
N PHE A 46 20.42 -7.39 -0.93
CA PHE A 46 21.78 -7.75 -0.55
C PHE A 46 22.74 -7.52 -1.71
N ASN A 47 23.74 -6.67 -1.51
CA ASN A 47 24.80 -6.46 -2.48
C ASN A 47 25.88 -7.55 -2.31
N ARG A 48 25.98 -8.46 -3.28
CA ARG A 48 26.97 -9.55 -3.24
C ARG A 48 28.42 -9.09 -3.29
N LYS A 49 28.70 -7.91 -3.86
CA LYS A 49 30.06 -7.36 -3.97
C LYS A 49 30.53 -6.77 -2.65
N THR A 50 29.70 -5.95 -2.00
CA THR A 50 30.03 -5.30 -0.73
C THR A 50 29.69 -6.17 0.48
N ARG A 51 28.89 -7.23 0.30
CA ARG A 51 28.33 -8.09 1.36
C ARG A 51 27.48 -7.34 2.38
N GLU A 52 26.84 -6.26 1.94
CA GLU A 52 26.00 -5.42 2.78
C GLU A 52 24.58 -5.34 2.23
N PHE A 53 23.62 -5.20 3.13
CA PHE A 53 22.24 -4.90 2.77
C PHE A 53 22.08 -3.40 2.52
N TYR A 54 21.36 -3.06 1.46
CA TYR A 54 21.02 -1.68 1.14
C TYR A 54 19.51 -1.54 0.94
N ASP A 55 19.01 -0.34 1.20
CA ASP A 55 17.61 0.01 1.00
C ASP A 55 17.30 0.19 -0.48
N VAL A 56 16.26 -0.47 -0.95
CA VAL A 56 15.83 -0.36 -2.35
C VAL A 56 15.08 0.95 -2.53
N ARG A 57 15.64 1.83 -3.37
CA ARG A 57 15.08 3.16 -3.62
C ARG A 57 14.13 3.21 -4.82
N LYS A 58 14.24 2.26 -5.76
CA LYS A 58 13.36 2.17 -6.93
C LYS A 58 12.42 0.99 -6.79
N PHE A 59 11.12 1.26 -6.70
CA PHE A 59 10.08 0.25 -6.54
C PHE A 59 8.75 0.76 -7.10
N ASN A 60 7.79 -0.15 -7.27
CA ASN A 60 6.45 0.18 -7.72
C ASN A 60 5.53 0.33 -6.51
N VAL A 61 4.70 1.36 -6.49
CA VAL A 61 3.55 1.48 -5.60
C VAL A 61 2.30 1.17 -6.39
N ILE A 62 1.48 0.25 -5.89
CA ILE A 62 0.34 -0.29 -6.63
C ILE A 62 -0.88 -0.19 -5.74
N TYR A 63 -1.89 0.54 -6.20
CA TYR A 63 -3.20 0.55 -5.55
C TYR A 63 -4.08 -0.43 -6.28
N PHE A 64 -4.77 -1.29 -5.55
CA PHE A 64 -5.63 -2.31 -6.13
C PHE A 64 -6.89 -2.55 -5.30
N ASP A 65 -7.93 -3.01 -5.98
CA ASP A 65 -9.20 -3.40 -5.38
C ASP A 65 -9.81 -4.59 -6.14
N PHE A 66 -10.45 -5.52 -5.42
CA PHE A 66 -11.11 -6.67 -6.03
C PHE A 66 -12.62 -6.57 -5.91
N GLU A 67 -13.30 -6.84 -7.02
CA GLU A 67 -14.73 -7.17 -6.98
C GLU A 67 -14.90 -8.68 -6.85
N THR A 68 -15.81 -9.08 -5.97
CA THR A 68 -16.06 -10.50 -5.64
C THR A 68 -17.51 -10.89 -5.83
N LEU A 69 -17.72 -12.14 -6.25
CA LEU A 69 -19.01 -12.82 -6.24
C LEU A 69 -19.02 -13.82 -5.09
N ILE A 70 -20.20 -14.16 -4.59
CA ILE A 70 -20.36 -15.21 -3.59
C ILE A 70 -20.80 -16.49 -4.31
N VAL A 71 -19.94 -17.51 -4.27
CA VAL A 71 -20.20 -18.86 -4.80
C VAL A 71 -20.06 -19.83 -3.65
N ASP A 72 -21.12 -20.58 -3.32
CA ASP A 72 -21.13 -21.55 -2.21
C ASP A 72 -20.65 -20.96 -0.86
N ASN A 73 -21.10 -19.75 -0.51
CA ASN A 73 -20.67 -18.98 0.67
C ASN A 73 -19.18 -18.59 0.70
N ILE A 74 -18.48 -18.73 -0.43
CA ILE A 74 -17.08 -18.32 -0.59
C ILE A 74 -17.03 -17.10 -1.51
N HIS A 75 -16.30 -16.07 -1.09
CA HIS A 75 -16.00 -14.94 -1.96
C HIS A 75 -14.97 -15.36 -3.01
N VAL A 76 -15.32 -15.18 -4.27
CA VAL A 76 -14.46 -15.47 -5.42
C VAL A 76 -14.24 -14.16 -6.19
N PRO A 77 -12.99 -13.72 -6.39
CA PRO A 77 -12.71 -12.52 -7.16
C PRO A 77 -13.03 -12.75 -8.64
N TYR A 78 -13.65 -11.76 -9.27
CA TYR A 78 -13.97 -11.77 -10.71
C TYR A 78 -13.47 -10.53 -11.45
N CYS A 79 -13.12 -9.46 -10.73
CA CYS A 79 -12.47 -8.29 -11.29
C CYS A 79 -11.40 -7.81 -10.33
N VAL A 80 -10.30 -7.29 -10.88
CA VAL A 80 -9.32 -6.51 -10.15
C VAL A 80 -9.00 -5.26 -10.92
N SER A 81 -9.10 -4.14 -10.23
CA SER A 81 -8.78 -2.80 -10.73
C SER A 81 -7.49 -2.36 -10.06
N TYR A 82 -6.52 -1.86 -10.81
CA TYR A 82 -5.25 -1.42 -10.25
C TYR A 82 -4.55 -0.33 -11.06
N CYS A 83 -3.75 0.50 -10.38
CA CYS A 83 -2.86 1.46 -11.01
C CYS A 83 -1.45 1.34 -10.41
N ILE A 84 -0.43 1.70 -11.19
CA ILE A 84 0.98 1.59 -10.80
C ILE A 84 1.61 2.98 -10.81
N ALA A 85 2.25 3.36 -9.72
CA ALA A 85 3.18 4.48 -9.65
C ALA A 85 4.62 3.95 -9.53
N GLU A 86 5.48 4.34 -10.46
CA GLU A 86 6.92 4.10 -10.31
C GLU A 86 7.50 5.12 -9.34
N VAL A 87 8.10 4.64 -8.24
CA VAL A 87 8.71 5.49 -7.22
C VAL A 87 10.22 5.38 -7.30
N ASN A 88 10.87 6.54 -7.28
CA ASN A 88 12.29 6.67 -7.00
C ASN A 88 12.46 7.53 -5.74
N ALA A 89 12.79 6.89 -4.62
CA ALA A 89 12.90 7.52 -3.30
C ALA A 89 13.98 8.60 -3.18
N THR A 90 14.80 8.83 -4.23
CA THR A 90 15.75 9.96 -4.27
C THR A 90 15.22 11.19 -4.99
N SER A 91 14.01 11.14 -5.55
CA SER A 91 13.43 12.20 -6.38
C SER A 91 12.14 12.70 -5.75
N PHE A 92 12.06 14.02 -5.48
CA PHE A 92 10.86 14.73 -5.02
C PHE A 92 9.79 14.88 -6.12
N SER A 93 9.91 14.15 -7.21
CA SER A 93 8.94 14.21 -8.31
C SER A 93 7.62 13.59 -7.88
N THR A 94 6.52 14.31 -8.12
CA THR A 94 5.15 13.79 -8.01
C THR A 94 5.06 12.40 -8.64
N PRO A 95 4.60 11.37 -7.92
CA PRO A 95 4.51 10.03 -8.46
C PRO A 95 3.62 10.04 -9.70
N LYS A 96 4.17 9.56 -10.82
CA LYS A 96 3.41 9.42 -12.07
C LYS A 96 2.69 8.08 -12.05
N PHE A 97 1.37 8.16 -11.98
CA PHE A 97 0.50 6.98 -12.04
C PHE A 97 0.30 6.55 -13.49
N SER A 98 0.27 5.23 -13.70
CA SER A 98 -0.29 4.65 -14.91
C SER A 98 -1.79 4.86 -14.95
N GLU A 99 -2.38 4.75 -16.14
CA GLU A 99 -3.82 4.54 -16.26
C GLU A 99 -4.26 3.33 -15.43
N THR A 100 -5.49 3.39 -14.91
CA THR A 100 -6.12 2.28 -14.21
C THR A 100 -6.36 1.14 -15.18
N LYS A 101 -5.98 -0.07 -14.76
CA LYS A 101 -6.13 -1.31 -15.52
C LYS A 101 -7.12 -2.21 -14.81
N ASN A 102 -7.92 -2.93 -15.60
CA ASN A 102 -8.89 -3.88 -15.10
C ASN A 102 -8.62 -5.26 -15.69
N ILE A 103 -8.66 -6.30 -14.86
CA ILE A 103 -8.59 -7.70 -15.29
C ILE A 103 -9.87 -8.40 -14.84
N TYR A 104 -10.61 -8.93 -15.80
CA TYR A 104 -11.89 -9.61 -15.57
C TYR A 104 -11.76 -11.13 -15.68
N GLY A 105 -12.69 -11.84 -15.02
CA GLY A 105 -12.84 -13.28 -15.06
C GLY A 105 -12.25 -14.00 -13.84
N PHE A 106 -12.61 -15.28 -13.69
CA PHE A 106 -12.07 -16.11 -12.61
C PHE A 106 -10.56 -16.30 -12.75
N GLY A 107 -9.84 -16.21 -11.64
CA GLY A 107 -8.38 -16.25 -11.65
C GLY A 107 -7.72 -14.91 -11.97
N CYS A 108 -8.48 -13.80 -11.96
CA CYS A 108 -7.95 -12.45 -12.15
C CYS A 108 -6.87 -12.11 -11.12
N GLU A 109 -6.92 -12.68 -9.92
CA GLU A 109 -5.94 -12.47 -8.85
C GLU A 109 -4.53 -12.97 -9.22
N LYS A 110 -4.44 -14.09 -9.94
CA LYS A 110 -3.16 -14.62 -10.42
C LYS A 110 -2.69 -13.84 -11.65
N GLN A 111 -3.60 -13.53 -12.57
CA GLN A 111 -3.29 -12.74 -13.76
C GLN A 111 -2.78 -11.34 -13.37
N PHE A 112 -3.34 -10.74 -12.33
CA PHE A 112 -2.86 -9.49 -11.76
C PHE A 112 -1.40 -9.61 -11.29
N LEU A 113 -1.06 -10.62 -10.48
CA LEU A 113 0.31 -10.86 -10.05
C LEU A 113 1.28 -11.10 -11.22
N GLU A 114 0.81 -11.76 -12.29
CA GLU A 114 1.58 -11.99 -13.52
C GLU A 114 1.78 -10.72 -14.34
N SER A 115 0.82 -9.79 -14.30
CA SER A 115 0.88 -8.50 -14.99
C SER A 115 1.89 -7.52 -14.38
N LEU A 116 2.30 -7.76 -13.13
CA LEU A 116 3.31 -6.94 -12.46
C LEU A 116 4.67 -7.10 -13.16
N PRO A 117 5.51 -6.04 -13.23
CA PRO A 117 6.81 -6.11 -13.88
C PRO A 117 7.68 -7.25 -13.32
N GLU A 118 8.40 -7.99 -14.16
CA GLU A 118 9.32 -9.03 -13.68
C GLU A 118 10.51 -8.44 -12.92
N LYS A 119 11.08 -9.21 -11.98
CA LYS A 119 12.29 -8.84 -11.20
C LYS A 119 12.16 -7.46 -10.55
N SER A 120 10.98 -7.18 -9.99
CA SER A 120 10.62 -5.90 -9.41
C SER A 120 10.26 -6.00 -7.94
N TYR A 121 10.26 -4.86 -7.27
CA TYR A 121 9.80 -4.65 -5.90
C TYR A 121 8.46 -3.91 -5.97
N ASN A 122 7.41 -4.49 -5.38
CA ASN A 122 6.04 -4.00 -5.53
C ASN A 122 5.39 -3.81 -4.15
N LEU A 123 5.13 -2.56 -3.80
CA LEU A 123 4.39 -2.19 -2.61
C LEU A 123 2.91 -2.05 -3.01
N LEU A 124 2.10 -3.01 -2.57
CA LEU A 124 0.67 -3.09 -2.86
C LEU A 124 -0.11 -2.47 -1.70
N TRP A 125 -1.06 -1.61 -2.04
CA TRP A 125 -2.00 -0.98 -1.12
C TRP A 125 -3.42 -1.37 -1.50
N ALA A 126 -4.16 -1.86 -0.51
CA ALA A 126 -5.60 -2.04 -0.60
C ALA A 126 -6.27 -1.40 0.63
N TYR A 127 -7.52 -0.99 0.46
CA TYR A 127 -8.35 -0.53 1.56
C TYR A 127 -9.00 -1.74 2.22
N ASN A 128 -8.80 -1.94 3.52
CA ASN A 128 -9.18 -3.19 4.19
C ASN A 128 -8.45 -4.42 3.61
N ALA A 129 -7.13 -4.30 3.43
CA ALA A 129 -6.33 -5.30 2.72
C ALA A 129 -6.44 -6.72 3.29
N GLY A 130 -6.89 -6.92 4.53
CA GLY A 130 -7.17 -8.25 5.08
C GLY A 130 -8.15 -9.07 4.24
N PHE A 131 -9.13 -8.43 3.58
CA PHE A 131 -10.07 -9.12 2.70
C PHE A 131 -9.44 -9.43 1.34
N ASP A 132 -8.86 -8.43 0.68
CA ASP A 132 -8.34 -8.56 -0.70
C ASP A 132 -7.04 -9.34 -0.78
N SER A 133 -6.14 -9.14 0.19
CA SER A 133 -4.82 -9.77 0.20
C SER A 133 -4.91 -11.29 0.20
N ARG A 134 -5.93 -11.88 0.84
CA ARG A 134 -6.08 -13.35 0.91
C ARG A 134 -6.15 -14.01 -0.47
N PHE A 135 -6.67 -13.30 -1.47
CA PHE A 135 -6.72 -13.79 -2.85
C PHE A 135 -5.33 -13.84 -3.50
N LEU A 136 -4.41 -12.95 -3.08
CA LEU A 136 -3.03 -12.92 -3.54
C LEU A 136 -2.14 -13.88 -2.77
N LEU A 137 -2.32 -13.95 -1.44
CA LEU A 137 -1.44 -14.71 -0.54
C LEU A 137 -1.37 -16.21 -0.92
N LYS A 138 -2.48 -16.80 -1.41
CA LYS A 138 -2.51 -18.20 -1.89
C LYS A 138 -1.59 -18.50 -3.07
N HIS A 139 -1.15 -17.46 -3.79
CA HIS A 139 -0.25 -17.59 -4.94
C HIS A 139 1.20 -17.21 -4.62
N MET A 140 1.44 -16.58 -3.47
CA MET A 140 2.74 -16.11 -3.04
C MET A 140 3.51 -17.20 -2.30
N THR A 141 4.83 -17.10 -2.35
CA THR A 141 5.76 -17.94 -1.59
C THR A 141 6.38 -17.13 -0.45
N PHE A 142 6.52 -17.75 0.72
CA PHE A 142 7.05 -17.13 1.93
C PHE A 142 8.34 -17.80 2.37
N SER A 143 9.29 -17.02 2.89
CA SER A 143 10.58 -17.48 3.42
C SER A 143 10.73 -16.98 4.84
N SER A 144 11.03 -17.87 5.80
CA SER A 144 11.19 -17.51 7.22
C SER A 144 12.33 -16.51 7.49
N ARG A 145 13.25 -16.33 6.54
CA ARG A 145 14.39 -15.41 6.67
C ARG A 145 14.11 -14.02 6.10
N ASP A 146 13.30 -13.95 5.05
CA ASP A 146 13.20 -12.77 4.20
C ASP A 146 11.77 -12.25 4.06
N THR A 147 10.79 -12.88 4.72
CA THR A 147 9.38 -12.47 4.67
C THR A 147 8.83 -12.26 6.07
N ASN A 148 7.81 -11.40 6.17
CA ASN A 148 7.10 -11.16 7.41
C ASN A 148 5.59 -11.01 7.17
N MET A 149 4.82 -11.32 8.19
CA MET A 149 3.40 -11.02 8.28
C MET A 149 3.18 -10.30 9.59
N ILE A 150 2.55 -9.13 9.53
CA ILE A 150 2.29 -8.29 10.70
C ILE A 150 0.79 -8.20 10.87
N ASP A 151 0.29 -8.86 11.91
CA ASP A 151 -1.11 -8.85 12.28
C ASP A 151 -1.33 -8.02 13.55
N CYS A 152 -2.49 -7.38 13.63
CA CYS A 152 -2.94 -6.67 14.83
C CYS A 152 -4.36 -7.14 15.16
N GLY A 153 -4.44 -8.20 15.98
CA GLY A 153 -5.70 -8.84 16.32
C GLY A 153 -6.30 -9.54 15.10
N THR A 154 -7.43 -9.04 14.62
CA THR A 154 -8.17 -9.61 13.48
C THR A 154 -7.79 -9.01 12.12
N LYS A 155 -6.87 -8.04 12.09
CA LYS A 155 -6.49 -7.32 10.86
C LYS A 155 -5.04 -7.57 10.49
N ILE A 156 -4.82 -7.87 9.21
CA ILE A 156 -3.50 -7.89 8.59
C ILE A 156 -3.08 -6.44 8.35
N LYS A 157 -1.93 -6.03 8.88
CA LYS A 157 -1.32 -4.72 8.58
C LYS A 157 -0.35 -4.79 7.43
N GLN A 158 0.40 -5.89 7.36
CA GLN A 158 1.39 -6.12 6.33
C GLN A 158 1.52 -7.61 6.03
N ALA A 159 1.67 -7.95 4.75
CA ALA A 159 2.14 -9.25 4.32
C ALA A 159 3.26 -9.08 3.29
N HIS A 160 4.39 -9.74 3.50
CA HIS A 160 5.55 -9.69 2.62
C HIS A 160 5.79 -11.09 2.06
N GLY A 161 6.02 -11.19 0.76
CA GLY A 161 6.30 -12.46 0.11
C GLY A 161 6.78 -12.28 -1.32
N PHE A 162 6.86 -13.40 -2.05
CA PHE A 162 7.39 -13.43 -3.40
C PHE A 162 6.43 -14.10 -4.38
N PHE A 163 6.41 -13.62 -5.63
CA PHE A 163 5.71 -14.27 -6.74
C PHE A 163 6.56 -14.25 -8.00
N LYS A 164 6.99 -15.41 -8.52
CA LYS A 164 7.77 -15.52 -9.78
C LYS A 164 8.88 -14.45 -9.93
N ARG A 165 9.79 -14.35 -8.94
CA ARG A 165 10.89 -13.36 -8.87
C ARG A 165 10.46 -11.90 -8.67
N ARG A 166 9.22 -11.65 -8.26
CA ARG A 166 8.72 -10.34 -7.83
C ARG A 166 8.64 -10.35 -6.32
N GLU A 167 9.20 -9.34 -5.70
CA GLU A 167 9.03 -9.13 -4.26
C GLU A 167 7.81 -8.24 -4.04
N ILE A 168 6.95 -8.66 -3.11
CA ILE A 168 5.63 -8.08 -2.90
C ILE A 168 5.46 -7.80 -1.42
N VAL A 169 5.19 -6.54 -1.08
CA VAL A 169 4.77 -6.13 0.25
C VAL A 169 3.37 -5.56 0.11
N ILE A 170 2.39 -6.18 0.76
CA ILE A 170 1.00 -5.71 0.82
C ILE A 170 0.81 -4.97 2.13
N LYS A 171 0.24 -3.77 2.09
CA LYS A 171 -0.13 -2.97 3.26
C LYS A 171 -1.61 -2.59 3.23
N ASP A 172 -2.18 -2.52 4.42
CA ASP A 172 -3.55 -2.06 4.62
C ASP A 172 -3.62 -0.54 4.78
N ALA A 173 -4.31 0.14 3.88
CA ALA A 173 -4.53 1.58 3.96
C ALA A 173 -5.39 1.98 5.17
N MET A 174 -6.32 1.12 5.62
CA MET A 174 -7.14 1.39 6.82
C MET A 174 -6.33 1.39 8.12
N SER A 175 -5.12 0.84 8.11
CA SER A 175 -4.22 0.92 9.26
C SER A 175 -3.66 2.33 9.48
N PHE A 176 -3.77 3.20 8.47
CA PHE A 176 -3.34 4.60 8.53
C PHE A 176 -4.51 5.57 8.44
N LEU A 177 -5.52 5.27 7.62
CA LEU A 177 -6.70 6.11 7.43
C LEU A 177 -7.85 5.60 8.32
N SER A 178 -8.17 6.37 9.36
CA SER A 178 -9.29 6.06 10.26
C SER A 178 -10.62 6.45 9.58
N GLY A 179 -11.22 5.51 8.85
CA GLY A 179 -12.51 5.73 8.18
C GLY A 179 -12.88 4.62 7.21
N GLY A 180 -14.08 4.68 6.65
CA GLY A 180 -14.43 3.88 5.45
C GLY A 180 -14.03 4.63 4.17
N LEU A 181 -14.02 3.96 3.02
CA LEU A 181 -13.83 4.63 1.72
C LEU A 181 -14.79 5.82 1.53
N ARG A 182 -16.05 5.67 1.97
CA ARG A 182 -17.07 6.73 1.92
C ARG A 182 -16.70 8.00 2.69
N SER A 183 -15.84 7.92 3.71
CA SER A 183 -15.42 9.10 4.47
C SER A 183 -14.22 9.82 3.85
N LEU A 184 -13.47 9.18 2.94
CA LEU A 184 -12.28 9.77 2.32
C LEU A 184 -12.54 11.13 1.65
N PRO A 185 -13.58 11.32 0.81
CA PRO A 185 -13.83 12.64 0.23
C PRO A 185 -14.14 13.74 1.25
N LYS A 186 -14.69 13.36 2.42
CA LYS A 186 -14.91 14.32 3.52
C LYS A 186 -13.64 14.61 4.31
N MET A 187 -12.71 13.65 4.37
CA MET A 187 -11.42 13.78 5.06
C MET A 187 -10.40 14.55 4.20
N PHE A 188 -10.49 14.42 2.88
CA PHE A 188 -9.58 15.04 1.91
C PHE A 188 -10.36 15.91 0.91
N LYS A 189 -11.07 16.91 1.43
CA LYS A 189 -11.94 17.77 0.61
C LYS A 189 -11.19 18.42 -0.55
N GLU A 190 -10.06 19.05 -0.26
CA GLU A 190 -9.23 19.76 -1.26
C GLU A 190 -8.68 18.82 -2.35
N ALA A 191 -8.27 17.60 -1.98
CA ALA A 191 -7.80 16.60 -2.95
C ALA A 191 -8.94 15.95 -3.76
N SER A 192 -10.19 16.08 -3.30
CA SER A 192 -11.39 15.49 -3.91
C SER A 192 -12.20 16.52 -4.71
N GLU A 193 -11.86 17.80 -4.65
CA GLU A 193 -12.57 18.88 -5.35
C GLU A 193 -12.51 18.76 -6.88
N SER A 194 -11.46 18.12 -7.42
CA SER A 194 -11.31 17.83 -8.85
C SER A 194 -11.81 16.44 -9.27
N ILE A 195 -12.16 15.58 -8.31
CA ILE A 195 -12.55 14.18 -8.54
C ILE A 195 -13.96 13.96 -8.00
N SER A 196 -14.95 14.06 -8.88
CA SER A 196 -16.27 13.49 -8.56
C SER A 196 -16.12 11.97 -8.52
N LEU A 197 -16.02 11.38 -7.31
CA LEU A 197 -15.96 9.92 -7.12
C LEU A 197 -17.14 9.19 -7.80
N GLU A 198 -18.27 9.88 -8.00
CA GLU A 198 -19.40 9.40 -8.78
C GLU A 198 -19.07 9.13 -10.26
N LYS A 199 -18.09 9.83 -10.86
CA LYS A 199 -17.69 9.58 -12.25
C LYS A 199 -16.79 8.36 -12.42
N GLU A 200 -15.98 8.01 -11.42
CA GLU A 200 -15.09 6.85 -11.53
C GLU A 200 -15.75 5.53 -11.07
N CYS A 201 -16.75 5.59 -10.18
CA CYS A 201 -17.47 4.38 -9.75
C CYS A 201 -18.56 3.89 -10.72
N PHE A 202 -18.97 4.69 -11.72
CA PHE A 202 -20.12 4.38 -12.59
C PHE A 202 -19.82 4.39 -14.11
N HIS A 203 -18.56 4.49 -14.52
CA HIS A 203 -18.17 4.17 -15.90
C HIS A 203 -17.65 2.73 -15.99
N ALA A 204 -18.59 1.79 -15.83
CA ALA A 204 -18.49 0.42 -16.34
C ALA A 204 -19.14 0.34 -17.73
#